data_AF-A0A7X0X3W3-F1
#
_entry.id   AF-A0A7X0X3W3-F1
#
_cell.length_a   1.000
_cell.length_b   1.000
_cell.length_c   1.000
_cell.angle_alpha   90.00
_cell.angle_beta   90.00
_cell.angle_gamma   90.00
#
_symmetry.space_group_name_H-M   'P 1'
#
loop_
_entity.id
_entity.type
_entity.pdbx_description
1 polymer ?
#
loop_
_entity_poly.entity_id
_entity_poly.type
_entity_poly.pdbx_seq_one_letter_code
_entity_poly.pdbx_strand_id
1 'polypeptide(L)' 'MKQCPVCKNYTVEDNYDICEVCYWEYDLVAQEYPDEIIGANNVSLEQGIVNYGKFRAVEEKYISVVREPKQDELPM' A
#
# COMPACT_ATOMS: atom_id res chain seq x y z
N MET A 1 6.18 -11.06 7.87
CA MET A 1 5.47 -9.90 7.30
C MET A 1 6.49 -8.86 6.86
N LYS A 2 6.41 -8.41 5.61
CA LYS A 2 7.12 -7.28 5.04
C LYS A 2 6.32 -6.00 5.35
N GLN A 3 7.02 -4.87 5.39
CA GLN A 3 6.39 -3.57 5.60
C GLN A 3 5.78 -3.08 4.29
N CYS A 4 4.51 -2.64 4.31
CA CYS A 4 3.91 -2.01 3.14
C CYS A 4 4.61 -0.68 2.82
N PRO A 5 5.05 -0.43 1.57
CA PRO A 5 5.78 0.79 1.22
C PRO A 5 4.89 2.03 1.27
N VAL A 6 3.56 1.89 1.19
CA VAL A 6 2.60 2.99 1.30
C VAL A 6 2.27 3.31 2.74
N CYS A 7 1.61 2.40 3.46
CA CYS A 7 1.06 2.70 4.79
C CYS A 7 2.01 2.44 5.96
N LYS A 8 3.18 1.82 5.69
CA LYS A 8 4.23 1.49 6.68
C LYS A 8 3.85 0.46 7.74
N ASN A 9 2.70 -0.20 7.62
CA ASN A 9 2.30 -1.34 8.47
C ASN A 9 2.82 -2.66 7.91
N TYR A 10 3.13 -3.61 8.79
CA TYR A 10 3.57 -4.96 8.46
C TYR A 10 2.39 -5.85 8.12
N THR A 11 1.97 -5.88 6.86
CA THR A 11 0.71 -6.52 6.39
C THR A 11 0.92 -7.44 5.18
N VAL A 12 2.13 -7.48 4.63
CA VAL A 12 2.46 -8.18 3.39
C VAL A 12 3.17 -9.47 3.77
N GLU A 13 2.73 -10.63 3.30
CA GLU A 13 3.41 -11.90 3.56
C GLU A 13 4.39 -12.24 2.43
N ASP A 14 3.96 -12.07 1.18
CA ASP A 14 4.75 -12.33 -0.02
C ASP A 14 4.71 -11.16 -1.04
N ASN A 15 5.48 -11.29 -2.11
CA ASN A 15 5.35 -10.42 -3.27
C ASN A 15 3.95 -10.61 -3.88
N TYR A 16 3.40 -9.53 -4.44
CA TYR A 16 2.06 -9.49 -5.04
C TYR A 16 0.89 -9.58 -4.04
N ASP A 17 1.15 -9.59 -2.73
CA ASP A 17 0.07 -9.45 -1.74
C ASP A 17 -0.51 -8.04 -1.75
N ILE A 18 -1.83 -7.96 -1.59
CA ILE A 18 -2.55 -6.70 -1.43
C ILE A 18 -2.60 -6.33 0.05
N CYS A 19 -2.05 -5.17 0.39
CA CYS A 19 -2.10 -4.63 1.75
C CYS A 19 -3.57 -4.34 2.16
N GLU A 20 -4.09 -5.04 3.15
CA GLU A 20 -5.47 -4.83 3.64
C GLU A 20 -5.72 -3.44 4.26
N VAL A 21 -4.65 -2.69 4.58
CA VAL A 21 -4.75 -1.37 5.23
C VAL A 21 -4.82 -0.22 4.24
N CYS A 22 -4.23 -0.35 3.06
CA CYS A 22 -4.24 0.73 2.07
C CYS A 22 -4.56 0.29 0.64
N TYR A 23 -4.70 -1.01 0.41
CA TYR A 23 -4.97 -1.63 -0.89
C TYR A 23 -3.82 -1.54 -1.91
N TRP A 24 -2.58 -1.31 -1.45
CA TRP A 24 -1.39 -1.39 -2.32
C TRP A 24 -1.01 -2.85 -2.58
N GLU A 25 -0.84 -3.25 -3.84
CA GLU A 25 -0.23 -4.54 -4.17
C GLU A 25 1.30 -4.43 -4.05
N TYR A 26 1.92 -5.32 -3.28
CA TYR A 26 3.36 -5.31 -3.04
C TYR A 26 4.14 -5.73 -4.28
N ASP A 27 4.48 -4.75 -5.10
CA ASP A 27 5.30 -4.91 -6.30
C ASP A 27 6.70 -4.33 -6.08
N LEU A 28 7.75 -5.12 -6.36
CA LEU A 28 9.14 -4.70 -6.25
C LEU A 28 9.55 -3.72 -7.35
N VAL A 29 8.99 -3.84 -8.55
CA VAL A 29 9.27 -2.94 -9.67
C VAL A 29 8.71 -1.55 -9.37
N ALA A 30 7.49 -1.47 -8.82
CA ALA A 30 6.91 -0.20 -8.39
C ALA A 30 7.66 0.45 -7.21
N GLN A 31 8.43 -0.33 -6.44
CA GLN A 31 9.33 0.21 -5.40
C GLN A 31 10.65 0.73 -5.97
N GLU A 32 11.13 0.15 -7.07
CA GLU A 32 12.33 0.61 -7.80
C GLU A 32 12.07 1.91 -8.59
N TYR A 33 10.85 2.08 -9.11
CA TYR A 33 10.41 3.25 -9.87
C TYR A 33 9.21 3.94 -9.19
N PRO A 34 9.44 4.64 -8.06
CA PRO A 34 8.35 5.09 -7.17
C PRO A 34 7.45 6.18 -7.75
N ASP A 35 7.91 6.91 -8.76
CA ASP A 35 7.21 8.00 -9.45
C ASP A 35 6.49 7.54 -10.73
N GLU A 36 6.75 6.31 -11.19
CA GLU A 36 6.12 5.73 -12.38
C GLU A 36 4.85 4.93 -12.04
N ILE A 37 3.89 4.93 -12.96
CA ILE A 37 2.74 4.01 -12.90
C ILE A 37 3.17 2.71 -13.60
N ILE A 38 3.63 1.75 -12.81
CA ILE A 38 4.17 0.48 -13.28
C ILE A 38 3.68 -0.68 -12.41
N GLY A 39 3.60 -1.88 -13.00
CA GLY A 39 3.13 -3.07 -12.31
C GLY A 39 1.61 -3.16 -12.23
N ALA A 40 1.09 -3.70 -11.13
CA ALA A 40 -0.35 -3.93 -10.94
C ALA A 40 -1.13 -2.70 -10.41
N ASN A 41 -0.45 -1.69 -9.89
CA ASN A 41 -1.08 -0.53 -9.27
C ASN A 41 -1.42 0.54 -10.33
N ASN A 42 -2.58 1.20 -10.21
CA ASN A 42 -3.00 2.26 -11.16
C ASN A 42 -2.47 3.65 -10.82
N VAL A 43 -1.71 3.76 -9.73
CA VAL A 43 -1.05 4.99 -9.27
C VAL A 43 0.40 4.66 -8.96
N SER A 44 1.29 5.64 -9.08
CA SER A 44 2.67 5.49 -8.65
C SER A 44 2.76 5.30 -7.13
N LEU A 45 3.88 4.76 -6.64
CA LEU A 45 4.08 4.57 -5.21
C LEU A 45 4.01 5.90 -4.45
N GLU A 46 4.61 6.97 -4.98
CA GLU A 46 4.53 8.31 -4.40
C GLU A 46 3.09 8.82 -4.33
N GLN A 47 2.31 8.64 -5.41
CA GLN A 47 0.91 9.03 -5.42
C GLN A 47 0.07 8.19 -4.45
N GLY A 48 0.38 6.90 -4.30
CA GLY A 48 -0.22 6.01 -3.31
C GLY A 48 0.02 6.50 -1.87
N ILE A 49 1.24 6.93 -1.55
CA ILE A 49 1.59 7.53 -0.24
C ILE A 49 0.78 8.81 0.01
N VAL A 50 0.71 9.70 -0.99
CA VAL A 50 -0.09 10.94 -0.91
C VAL A 50 -1.57 10.63 -0.72
N ASN A 51 -2.11 9.65 -1.46
CA ASN A 51 -3.51 9.25 -1.38
C ASN A 51 -3.84 8.61 -0.04
N TYR A 52 -2.96 7.79 0.51
CA TYR A 52 -3.17 7.20 1.83
C TYR A 52 -3.32 8.26 2.93
N GLY A 53 -2.57 9.37 2.85
CA GLY A 53 -2.73 10.51 3.74
C GLY A 53 -4.10 11.20 3.66
N LYS A 54 -4.80 11.09 2.52
CA LYS A 54 -6.11 11.72 2.28
C LYS A 54 -7.28 10.77 2.52
N PHE A 55 -7.16 9.54 2.05
CA PHE A 55 -8.26 8.59 1.92
C PHE A 55 -8.09 7.37 2.81
N ARG A 56 -6.91 7.17 3.43
CA ARG A 56 -6.52 5.91 4.06
C ARG A 56 -6.52 4.72 3.09
N ALA A 57 -6.43 5.00 1.79
CA ALA A 57 -6.33 4.03 0.71
C ALA A 57 -5.50 4.60 -0.46
N VAL A 58 -4.95 3.73 -1.32
CA VAL A 58 -4.15 4.13 -2.49
C VAL A 58 -4.98 4.80 -3.59
N GLU A 59 -6.28 4.52 -3.65
CA GLU A 59 -7.27 5.17 -4.51
C GLU A 59 -8.57 5.34 -3.71
N GLU A 60 -9.32 6.41 -3.94
CA GLU A 60 -10.57 6.71 -3.23
C GLU A 60 -11.61 5.57 -3.34
N LYS A 61 -11.63 4.86 -4.47
CA LYS A 61 -12.56 3.73 -4.70
C LYS A 61 -12.36 2.56 -3.73
N TYR A 62 -11.22 2.48 -3.04
CA TYR A 62 -10.90 1.37 -2.13
C TYR A 62 -11.22 1.66 -0.66
N ILE A 63 -11.74 2.85 -0.31
CA ILE A 63 -12.08 3.23 1.06
C ILE A 63 -13.00 2.19 1.74
N SER A 64 -13.93 1.59 0.99
CA SER A 64 -14.90 0.64 1.54
C SER A 64 -14.37 -0.79 1.72
N VAL A 65 -13.15 -1.10 1.24
CA VAL A 65 -12.57 -2.45 1.29
C VAL A 65 -11.29 -2.54 2.12
N VAL A 66 -10.74 -1.40 2.54
CA VAL A 66 -9.61 -1.34 3.48
C VAL A 66 -10.08 -1.40 4.93
N ARG A 67 -9.16 -1.73 5.84
CA ARG A 67 -9.38 -1.73 7.28
C ARG A 67 -8.27 -0.98 8.03
N GLU A 68 -8.52 -0.62 9.28
CA GLU A 68 -7.43 -0.16 10.16
C GLU A 68 -6.40 -1.29 10.42
N PRO A 69 -5.12 -0.95 10.65
CA PRO A 69 -4.10 -1.93 11.01
C PRO A 69 -4.40 -2.56 12.38
N LYS A 70 -4.04 -3.83 12.54
CA LYS A 70 -4.04 -4.51 13.84
C LYS A 70 -2.83 -4.07 14.67
N GLN A 71 -2.88 -4.29 15.97
CA GLN A 71 -1.83 -3.87 16.91
C GLN A 71 -0.46 -4.47 16.58
N ASP A 72 -0.43 -5.71 16.09
CA ASP A 72 0.77 -6.46 15.70
C ASP A 72 1.29 -6.11 14.30
N GLU A 73 0.53 -5.33 13.53
CA GLU A 73 0.91 -4.84 12.19
C GLU A 73 1.55 -3.44 12.27
N LEU A 74 1.41 -2.74 13.40
CA LEU A 74 1.96 -1.40 13.57
C LEU A 74 3.50 -1.43 13.59
N PRO A 75 4.16 -0.42 13.00
CA PRO A 75 5.59 -0.25 13.18
C PRO A 75 5.91 0.02 14.65
N MET A 76 6.94 -0.66 15.17
CA MET A 76 7.48 -0.40 16.51
C MET A 76 8.13 0.98 16.62
#